data_AF-A0A7C5RKA5-F1
#
_entry.id   AF-A0A7C5RKA5-F1
#
_cell.length_a   1.000
_cell.length_b   1.000
_cell.length_c   1.000
_cell.angle_alpha   90.00
_cell.angle_beta   90.00
_cell.angle_gamma   90.00
#
_symmetry.space_group_name_H-M   'P 1'
#
loop_
_entity.id
_entity.type
_entity.pdbx_description
1 polymer ?
#
loop_
_entity_poly.entity_id
_entity_poly.type
_entity_poly.pdbx_seq_one_letter_code
_entity_poly.pdbx_strand_id
1 'polypeptide(L)'
;MLYVDLVAAIVVLALMVAVVYDSIALQRRILEESIRQEKAQIVAENMFWQMVLNDPSCLQKYANTFQLDFPVNIDGHTYIVTIKALKYSRPK
;
A
#
# COMPACT_ATOMS: atom_id res chain seq x y z
N MET A 1 52.07 1.78 11.03
CA MET A 1 51.00 2.62 10.47
C MET A 1 50.09 1.82 9.53
N LEU A 2 50.62 1.14 8.52
CA LEU A 2 49.85 0.31 7.58
C LEU A 2 48.89 -0.73 8.23
N TYR A 3 49.29 -1.37 9.33
CA TYR A 3 48.44 -2.33 10.04
C TYR A 3 47.23 -1.66 10.73
N VAL A 4 47.41 -0.45 11.25
CA VAL A 4 46.33 0.33 11.89
C VAL A 4 45.34 0.81 10.83
N ASP A 5 45.84 1.28 9.69
CA ASP A 5 45.01 1.70 8.56
C ASP A 5 44.22 0.52 7.98
N LEU A 6 44.82 -0.66 7.91
CA LEU A 6 44.17 -1.88 7.43
C LEU A 6 43.07 -2.36 8.39
N VAL A 7 43.31 -2.31 9.70
CA VAL A 7 42.29 -2.60 10.71
C VAL A 7 41.16 -1.57 10.67
N ALA A 8 41.47 -0.28 10.53
CA ALA A 8 40.46 0.77 10.40
C ALA A 8 39.58 0.57 9.16
N ALA A 9 40.18 0.21 8.02
CA ALA A 9 39.44 -0.08 6.79
C ALA A 9 38.49 -1.28 6.95
N ILE A 10 38.92 -2.34 7.64
CA ILE A 10 38.07 -3.52 7.91
C ILE A 10 36.88 -3.13 8.81
N VAL A 11 37.11 -2.30 9.84
CA VAL A 11 36.04 -1.84 10.74
C VAL A 11 35.01 -1.01 9.98
N VAL A 12 35.46 -0.08 9.13
CA VAL A 12 34.55 0.73 8.30
C VAL A 12 33.74 -0.14 7.34
N LEU A 13 34.39 -1.13 6.71
CA LEU A 13 33.72 -2.05 5.80
C LEU A 13 32.68 -2.91 6.53
N ALA A 14 33.00 -3.43 7.70
CA ALA A 14 32.08 -4.21 8.52
C ALA A 14 30.86 -3.37 8.95
N LEU A 15 31.08 -2.10 9.33
CA LEU A 15 30.00 -1.17 9.67
C LEU A 15 29.10 -0.89 8.46
N MET A 16 29.67 -0.67 7.26
CA MET A 16 28.87 -0.49 6.04
C MET A 16 28.02 -1.72 5.74
N VAL A 17 28.57 -2.92 5.84
CA VAL A 17 27.83 -4.16 5.60
C VAL A 17 26.69 -4.31 6.61
N ALA A 18 26.93 -4.01 7.88
CA ALA A 18 25.91 -4.07 8.92
C ALA A 18 24.74 -3.11 8.64
N VAL A 19 25.03 -1.86 8.28
CA VAL A 19 24.00 -0.87 7.93
C VAL A 19 23.17 -1.31 6.72
N VAL A 20 23.83 -1.83 5.69
CA VAL A 20 23.12 -2.33 4.49
C VAL A 20 22.23 -3.51 4.84
N TYR A 21 22.71 -4.45 5.65
CA TYR A 21 21.94 -5.62 6.06
C TYR A 21 20.64 -5.25 6.79
N ASP A 22 20.73 -4.34 7.77
CA ASP A 22 19.55 -3.86 8.50
C ASP A 22 18.57 -3.10 7.60
N SER A 23 19.10 -2.31 6.64
CA SER A 23 18.26 -1.58 5.70
C SER A 23 17.47 -2.51 4.77
N ILE A 24 18.03 -3.66 4.37
CA ILE A 24 17.34 -4.65 3.52
C ILE A 24 16.17 -5.27 4.28
N ALA A 25 16.37 -5.63 5.56
CA ALA A 25 15.31 -6.19 6.38
C ALA A 25 14.15 -5.20 6.56
N LEU A 26 14.46 -3.91 6.75
CA LEU A 26 13.45 -2.85 6.84
C LEU A 26 12.71 -2.65 5.51
N GLN A 27 13.44 -2.57 4.39
CA GLN A 27 12.86 -2.41 3.05
C GLN A 27 11.90 -3.55 2.71
N ARG A 28 12.25 -4.79 3.08
CA ARG A 28 11.38 -5.95 2.85
C ARG A 28 10.05 -5.84 3.59
N ARG A 29 10.06 -5.40 4.86
CA ARG A 29 8.82 -5.19 5.63
C ARG A 29 7.95 -4.10 5.02
N ILE A 30 8.56 -2.99 4.60
CA ILE A 30 7.85 -1.90 3.93
C ILE A 30 7.22 -2.39 2.63
N LEU A 31 7.93 -3.20 1.84
CA LEU A 31 7.42 -3.76 0.60
C LEU A 31 6.25 -4.72 0.85
N GLU A 32 6.34 -5.58 1.86
CA GLU A 32 5.24 -6.48 2.24
C GLU A 32 3.99 -5.68 2.69
N GLU A 33 4.19 -4.60 3.46
CA GLU A 33 3.12 -3.67 3.86
C GLU A 33 2.47 -3.00 2.65
N SER A 34 3.27 -2.49 1.70
CA SER A 34 2.74 -1.82 0.50
C SER A 34 1.96 -2.79 -0.38
N ILE A 35 2.44 -4.03 -0.53
CA ILE A 35 1.71 -5.08 -1.27
C ILE A 35 0.37 -5.39 -0.60
N ARG A 36 0.32 -5.45 0.75
CA ARG A 36 -0.96 -5.66 1.46
C ARG A 36 -1.93 -4.51 1.26
N GLN A 37 -1.45 -3.27 1.30
CA GLN A 37 -2.28 -2.09 1.04
C GLN A 37 -2.83 -2.09 -0.39
N GLU A 38 -2.01 -2.41 -1.38
CA GLU A 38 -2.43 -2.50 -2.78
C GLU A 38 -3.47 -3.61 -2.98
N LYS A 39 -3.27 -4.79 -2.38
CA LYS A 39 -4.27 -5.85 -2.38
C LYS A 39 -5.59 -5.40 -1.74
N ALA A 40 -5.53 -4.67 -0.62
CA ALA A 40 -6.72 -4.18 0.07
C ALA A 40 -7.49 -3.18 -0.81
N GLN A 41 -6.77 -2.33 -1.54
CA GLN A 41 -7.37 -1.41 -2.50
C GLN A 41 -8.08 -2.14 -3.64
N ILE A 42 -7.45 -3.15 -4.25
CA ILE A 42 -8.06 -3.94 -5.33
C ILE A 42 -9.34 -4.66 -4.83
N VAL A 43 -9.30 -5.22 -3.62
CA VAL A 43 -10.46 -5.88 -3.02
C VAL A 43 -11.59 -4.88 -2.76
N ALA A 44 -11.28 -3.71 -2.20
CA ALA A 44 -12.27 -2.65 -1.99
C ALA A 44 -12.89 -2.18 -3.31
N GLU A 45 -12.09 -2.02 -4.36
CA GLU A 45 -12.58 -1.64 -5.69
C GLU A 45 -13.51 -2.71 -6.26
N ASN A 46 -13.15 -3.99 -6.14
CA ASN A 46 -14.03 -5.08 -6.55
C ASN A 46 -15.36 -5.09 -5.78
N MET A 47 -15.33 -4.84 -4.46
CA MET A 47 -16.55 -4.72 -3.65
C MET A 47 -17.41 -3.53 -4.11
N PHE A 48 -16.78 -2.40 -4.43
CA PHE A 48 -17.47 -1.25 -5.00
C PHE A 48 -18.15 -1.59 -6.32
N TRP A 49 -17.43 -2.21 -7.26
CA TRP A 49 -18.02 -2.61 -8.55
C TRP A 49 -19.15 -3.64 -8.40
N GLN A 50 -19.03 -4.59 -7.46
CA GLN A 50 -20.12 -5.51 -7.14
C GLN A 50 -21.35 -4.79 -6.58
N MET A 51 -21.17 -3.79 -5.71
CA MET A 51 -22.27 -2.98 -5.20
C MET A 51 -22.99 -2.23 -6.33
N VAL A 52 -22.22 -1.67 -7.26
CA VAL A 52 -22.76 -0.96 -8.45
C VAL A 52 -23.50 -1.91 -9.39
N LEU A 53 -22.98 -3.12 -9.63
CA LEU A 53 -23.60 -4.12 -10.49
C LEU A 53 -24.90 -4.68 -9.89
N ASN A 54 -24.92 -4.94 -8.57
CA ASN A 54 -26.08 -5.50 -7.88
C ASN A 54 -27.21 -4.47 -7.68
N ASP A 55 -26.87 -3.18 -7.50
CA ASP A 55 -27.85 -2.09 -7.43
C ASP A 55 -27.44 -0.93 -8.35
N PRO A 56 -27.90 -0.91 -9.61
CA PRO A 56 -27.61 0.19 -10.54
C PRO A 56 -28.15 1.55 -10.06
N SER A 57 -29.11 1.56 -9.13
CA SER A 57 -29.66 2.77 -8.53
C SER A 57 -28.82 3.28 -7.35
N CYS A 58 -27.88 2.49 -6.84
CA CYS A 58 -26.91 2.85 -5.81
C CYS A 58 -26.22 4.18 -6.15
N LEU A 59 -25.73 4.31 -7.38
CA LEU A 59 -25.05 5.51 -7.87
C LEU A 59 -25.98 6.73 -8.06
N GLN A 60 -27.30 6.55 -8.00
CA GLN A 60 -28.26 7.66 -8.05
C GLN A 60 -28.43 8.33 -6.68
N LYS A 61 -28.19 7.61 -5.58
CA LYS A 61 -28.29 8.11 -4.20
C LYS A 61 -27.15 9.06 -3.84
N TYR A 62 -26.02 8.95 -4.53
CA TYR A 62 -24.82 9.74 -4.28
C TYR A 62 -24.76 10.99 -5.16
N ALA A 63 -24.21 12.07 -4.59
CA ALA A 63 -23.93 13.31 -5.31
C ALA A 63 -22.88 13.10 -6.43
N ASN A 64 -22.67 14.12 -7.26
CA ASN A 64 -21.69 14.04 -8.36
C ASN A 64 -20.27 13.68 -7.90
N THR A 65 -19.91 13.99 -6.66
CA THR A 65 -18.68 13.52 -6.03
C THR A 65 -19.05 12.83 -4.74
N PHE A 66 -18.54 11.62 -4.54
CA PHE A 66 -18.82 10.84 -3.33
C PHE A 66 -17.58 10.12 -2.83
N GLN A 67 -17.62 9.78 -1.55
CA GLN A 67 -16.58 9.04 -0.86
C GLN A 67 -17.24 7.87 -0.13
N LEU A 68 -16.70 6.68 -0.29
CA LEU A 68 -17.19 5.46 0.34
C LEU A 68 -16.04 4.74 1.02
N ASP A 69 -16.26 4.34 2.27
CA ASP A 69 -15.28 3.60 3.05
C ASP A 69 -15.61 2.12 3.02
N PHE A 70 -14.63 1.31 2.61
CA PHE A 70 -14.72 -0.14 2.57
C PHE A 70 -13.74 -0.73 3.60
N PRO A 71 -14.25 -1.40 4.65
CA PRO A 71 -13.40 -2.16 5.55
C PRO A 71 -12.99 -3.48 4.87
N VAL A 72 -11.69 -3.67 4.65
CA VAL A 72 -11.13 -4.88 4.03
C VAL A 72 -10.16 -5.54 5.01
N ASN A 73 -10.35 -6.84 5.25
CA ASN A 73 -9.41 -7.64 6.03
C ASN A 73 -8.51 -8.43 5.09
N ILE A 74 -7.19 -8.19 5.18
CA ILE A 74 -6.17 -8.98 4.47
C ILE A 74 -5.18 -9.51 5.48
N ASP A 75 -5.02 -10.84 5.49
CA ASP A 75 -4.06 -11.56 6.32
C ASP A 75 -4.11 -11.19 7.82
N GLY A 76 -5.33 -10.92 8.33
CA GLY A 76 -5.56 -10.54 9.74
C GLY A 76 -5.43 -9.04 10.03
N HIS A 77 -5.05 -8.23 9.05
CA HIS A 77 -4.99 -6.77 9.15
C HIS A 77 -6.23 -6.13 8.54
N THR A 78 -6.90 -5.27 9.31
CA THR A 78 -8.07 -4.52 8.82
C THR A 78 -7.62 -3.17 8.29
N TYR A 79 -7.91 -2.93 7.01
CA TYR A 79 -7.67 -1.67 6.32
C TYR A 79 -9.02 -1.00 6.04
N ILE A 80 -9.06 0.32 6.16
CA ILE A 80 -10.20 1.13 5.72
C ILE A 80 -9.77 1.81 4.43
N VAL A 81 -10.40 1.43 3.32
CA VAL A 81 -10.11 2.00 2.00
C VAL A 81 -11.22 2.98 1.63
N THR A 82 -10.86 4.25 1.51
CA THR A 82 -11.78 5.31 1.06
C THR A 82 -11.70 5.45 -0.46
N ILE A 83 -12.76 5.05 -1.16
CA ILE A 83 -12.90 5.24 -2.61
C ILE A 83 -13.56 6.61 -2.84
N LYS A 84 -12.82 7.52 -3.49
CA LYS A 84 -13.33 8.82 -3.93
C LYS A 84 -13.62 8.75 -5.42
N ALA A 85 -14.88 8.95 -5.80
CA ALA A 85 -15.30 8.83 -7.19
C ALA A 85 -16.11 10.05 -7.64
N LEU A 86 -15.99 10.36 -8.94
CA LEU A 86 -16.76 11.40 -9.60
C LEU A 86 -17.70 10.77 -10.62
N LYS A 87 -18.99 11.08 -10.50
CA LYS A 87 -20.04 10.61 -11.38
C LYS A 87 -20.04 11.44 -12.66
N TYR A 88 -19.81 10.78 -13.80
CA TYR A 88 -19.98 11.38 -15.12
C TYR A 88 -21.26 10.87 -15.77
N SER A 89 -22.06 11.77 -16.34
CA SER A 89 -23.13 11.40 -17.27
C SER A 89 -22.52 11.05 -18.62
N ARG A 90 -22.87 9.90 -19.19
CA ARG A 90 -22.44 9.54 -20.54
C ARG A 90 -22.97 10.61 -21.52
N PRO A 91 -22.11 11.27 -22.32
CA PRO A 91 -22.58 12.14 -23.40
C PRO A 91 -23.41 11.30 -24.38
N LYS A 92 -24.55 11.83 -24.82
CA LYS A 92 -25.49 11.18 -25.74
C LYS A 92 -24.88 11.00 -27.13
#